data_AF-A0A9J5W996-F1
#
_entry.id   AF-A0A9J5W996-F1
#
_cell.length_a   1.000
_cell.length_b   1.000
_cell.length_c   1.000
_cell.angle_alpha   90.00
_cell.angle_beta   90.00
_cell.angle_gamma   90.00
#
_symmetry.space_group_name_H-M   'P 1'
#
loop_
_entity.id
_entity.type
_entity.pdbx_description
1 polymer ?
#
loop_
_entity_poly.entity_id
_entity_poly.type
_entity_poly.pdbx_seq_one_letter_code
_entity_poly.pdbx_strand_id
1 'polypeptide(L)'
;MKFKHYLDNHNRITFYGNTKSSFKQLFQKVFTQSDFGNNMFMIPTRYAIVYLSHIQHNEEMDFFDRSRKSWKFRFFTAKVVKNSSSQRVGINL
;
A
#
# COMPACT_ATOMS: atom_id res chain seq x y z
N MET A 1 -19.90 -17.33 5.12
CA MET A 1 -19.07 -16.47 6.00
C MET A 1 -19.26 -15.02 5.58
N LYS A 2 -19.85 -14.17 6.43
CA LYS A 2 -20.09 -12.75 6.11
C LYS A 2 -18.92 -11.92 6.69
N PHE A 3 -18.07 -11.37 5.83
CA PHE A 3 -17.03 -10.44 6.26
C PHE A 3 -17.66 -9.05 6.45
N LYS A 4 -17.80 -8.61 7.71
CA LYS A 4 -18.18 -7.23 8.04
C LYS A 4 -17.01 -6.31 7.65
N HIS A 5 -17.22 -5.49 6.64
CA HIS A 5 -16.31 -4.42 6.25
C HIS A 5 -16.33 -3.31 7.31
N TYR A 6 -15.29 -3.22 8.13
CA TYR A 6 -14.92 -1.96 8.76
C TYR A 6 -13.97 -1.23 7.82
N LEU A 7 -14.53 -0.56 6.82
CA LEU A 7 -13.85 0.53 6.13
C LEU A 7 -14.10 1.77 6.98
N ASP A 8 -13.14 2.15 7.82
CA ASP A 8 -13.23 3.41 8.57
C ASP A 8 -13.32 4.58 7.58
N ASN A 9 -14.40 5.36 7.71
CA ASN A 9 -14.74 6.51 6.88
C ASN A 9 -13.82 7.72 7.15
N HIS A 10 -12.53 7.61 6.84
CA HIS A 10 -11.58 8.74 6.91
C HIS A 10 -11.30 9.33 5.53
N ASN A 11 -12.37 9.60 4.76
CA ASN A 11 -12.26 10.39 3.53
C ASN A 11 -12.00 11.85 3.92
N ARG A 12 -10.75 12.31 3.79
CA ARG A 12 -10.39 13.70 4.06
C ARG A 12 -10.55 14.51 2.79
N ILE A 13 -11.44 15.50 2.83
CA ILE A 13 -11.51 16.53 1.80
C ILE A 13 -10.43 17.56 2.13
N THR A 14 -9.54 17.80 1.18
CA THR A 14 -8.48 18.81 1.25
C THR A 14 -8.62 19.74 0.06
N PHE A 15 -8.55 21.03 0.34
CA PHE A 15 -8.60 22.05 -0.69
C PHE A 15 -7.17 22.45 -1.07
N TYR A 16 -6.84 22.40 -2.36
CA TYR A 16 -5.60 22.92 -2.91
C TYR A 16 -5.95 24.11 -3.82
N GLY A 17 -5.86 25.33 -3.30
CA GLY A 17 -6.37 26.51 -4.00
C GLY A 17 -7.89 26.38 -4.24
N ASN A 18 -8.34 26.54 -5.49
CA ASN A 18 -9.74 26.35 -5.88
C ASN A 18 -10.09 24.89 -6.24
N THR A 19 -9.15 23.94 -6.20
CA THR A 19 -9.44 22.54 -6.51
C THR A 19 -9.72 21.73 -5.24
N LYS A 20 -10.90 21.11 -5.22
CA LYS A 20 -11.32 20.18 -4.18
C LYS A 20 -10.69 18.82 -4.47
N SER A 21 -9.75 18.41 -3.64
CA SER A 21 -9.20 17.06 -3.66
C SER A 21 -9.79 16.24 -2.52
N SER A 22 -10.10 14.98 -2.77
CA SER A 22 -10.49 14.05 -1.72
C SER A 22 -9.42 12.98 -1.59
N PHE A 23 -8.83 12.86 -0.41
CA PHE A 23 -7.97 11.74 -0.07
C PHE A 23 -8.82 10.62 0.53
N LYS A 24 -8.66 9.43 -0.03
CA LYS A 24 -9.21 8.19 0.51
C LYS A 24 -8.09 7.41 1.16
N GLN A 25 -8.26 7.05 2.43
CA GLN A 25 -7.36 6.11 3.09
C GLN A 25 -7.55 4.72 2.46
N LEU A 26 -6.47 4.15 1.91
CA LEU A 26 -6.52 2.82 1.29
C LEU A 26 -6.34 1.71 2.33
N PHE A 27 -5.32 1.82 3.18
CA PHE A 27 -5.07 0.88 4.27
C PHE A 27 -4.18 1.52 5.34
N GLN A 28 -4.11 0.87 6.51
CA GLN A 28 -3.13 1.14 7.56
C GLN A 28 -2.50 -0.19 7.98
N LYS A 29 -1.21 -0.16 8.27
CA LYS A 29 -0.45 -1.30 8.76
C LYS A 29 0.54 -0.82 9.82
N VAL A 30 0.68 -1.60 10.88
CA VAL A 30 1.76 -1.45 11.87
C VAL A 30 3.02 -2.12 11.30
N PHE A 31 4.16 -1.44 11.41
CA PHE A 31 5.44 -2.02 11.00
C PHE A 31 5.81 -3.20 11.90
N THR A 32 6.36 -4.23 11.28
CA THR A 32 6.83 -5.46 11.92
C THR A 32 8.34 -5.55 11.82
N GLN A 33 8.97 -6.42 12.62
CA GLN A 33 10.42 -6.60 12.58
C GLN A 33 10.96 -6.91 11.16
N SER A 34 10.19 -7.65 10.35
CA SER A 34 10.57 -7.94 8.96
C SER A 34 10.58 -6.72 8.04
N ASP A 35 9.84 -5.66 8.39
CA ASP A 35 9.84 -4.42 7.60
C ASP A 35 11.12 -3.59 7.81
N PHE A 36 11.71 -3.69 9.01
CA PHE A 36 12.93 -2.96 9.36
C PHE A 36 14.22 -3.64 8.90
N GLY A 37 14.19 -4.96 8.72
CA GLY A 37 15.43 -5.74 8.50
C GLY A 37 16.03 -5.63 7.10
N ASN A 38 15.24 -5.34 6.07
CA ASN A 38 15.65 -5.49 4.66
C ASN A 38 15.27 -4.31 3.77
N ASN A 39 15.02 -3.11 4.34
CA ASN A 39 14.45 -1.97 3.63
C ASN A 39 13.17 -2.34 2.84
N MET A 40 12.43 -3.35 3.29
CA MET A 40 11.31 -3.90 2.54
C MET A 40 10.03 -3.77 3.33
N PHE A 41 9.11 -2.91 2.89
CA PHE A 41 7.79 -2.81 3.49
C PHE A 41 6.84 -3.86 2.91
N MET A 42 6.35 -4.77 3.75
CA MET A 42 5.41 -5.81 3.34
C MET A 42 3.95 -5.32 3.35
N ILE A 43 3.31 -5.23 2.20
CA ILE A 43 1.88 -4.90 2.10
C ILE A 43 1.06 -6.18 2.32
N PRO A 44 0.03 -6.16 3.20
CA PRO A 44 -0.87 -7.30 3.37
C PRO A 44 -1.60 -7.62 2.05
N THR A 45 -1.60 -8.90 1.66
CA THR A 45 -2.14 -9.40 0.39
C THR A 45 -3.51 -8.84 0.04
N ARG A 46 -4.42 -8.79 1.03
CA ARG A 46 -5.79 -8.28 0.84
C ARG A 46 -5.83 -6.84 0.32
N TYR A 47 -4.90 -6.00 0.74
CA TYR A 47 -4.83 -4.60 0.29
C TYR A 47 -4.09 -4.48 -1.03
N ALA A 48 -3.03 -5.28 -1.24
CA ALA A 48 -2.32 -5.30 -2.51
C ALA A 48 -3.22 -5.71 -3.67
N ILE A 49 -4.05 -6.75 -3.50
CA ILE A 49 -5.00 -7.20 -4.53
C ILE A 49 -6.03 -6.12 -4.87
N VAL A 50 -6.57 -5.45 -3.85
CA VAL A 50 -7.65 -4.46 -4.04
C VAL A 50 -7.13 -3.17 -4.65
N TYR A 51 -5.96 -2.69 -4.21
CA TYR A 51 -5.50 -1.35 -4.55
C TYR A 51 -4.29 -1.29 -5.49
N LEU A 52 -3.51 -2.36 -5.59
CA LEU A 52 -2.20 -2.37 -6.27
C LEU A 52 -2.08 -3.49 -7.31
N SER A 53 -3.17 -4.16 -7.67
CA SER A 53 -3.18 -5.28 -8.64
C SER A 53 -2.80 -4.88 -10.06
N HIS A 54 -2.90 -3.60 -10.39
CA HIS A 54 -2.48 -3.05 -11.68
C HIS A 54 -0.98 -2.76 -11.77
N ILE A 55 -0.26 -2.77 -10.64
CA ILE A 55 1.18 -2.49 -10.58
C ILE A 55 1.94 -3.75 -10.99
N GLN A 56 2.87 -3.60 -11.93
CA GLN A 56 3.69 -4.67 -12.44
C GLN A 56 4.82 -5.03 -11.47
N HIS A 57 5.33 -6.25 -11.58
CA HIS A 57 6.52 -6.67 -10.83
C HIS A 57 7.73 -5.83 -11.25
N ASN A 58 8.51 -5.35 -10.28
CA ASN A 58 9.70 -4.52 -10.47
C ASN A 58 9.39 -3.13 -11.05
N GLU A 59 8.12 -2.69 -11.01
CA GLU A 59 7.72 -1.33 -11.37
C GLU A 59 8.12 -0.34 -10.26
N GLU A 60 8.61 0.84 -10.64
CA GLU A 60 8.91 1.94 -9.73
C GLU A 60 7.74 2.93 -9.72
N MET A 61 7.34 3.35 -8.52
CA MET A 61 6.29 4.34 -8.33
C MET A 61 6.71 5.46 -7.38
N ASP A 62 6.26 6.66 -7.71
CA ASP A 62 6.39 7.84 -6.87
C ASP A 62 5.22 7.93 -5.89
N PHE A 63 5.55 8.03 -4.60
CA PHE A 63 4.60 8.32 -3.52
C PHE A 63 4.93 9.67 -2.91
N PHE A 64 3.90 10.47 -2.64
CA PHE A 64 4.05 11.78 -2.01
C PHE A 64 3.68 11.71 -0.55
N ASP A 65 4.56 12.19 0.32
CA ASP A 65 4.23 12.35 1.73
C ASP A 65 3.36 13.61 1.95
N ARG A 66 3.01 13.87 3.22
CA ARG A 66 2.19 15.04 3.60
C ARG A 66 2.86 16.38 3.31
N SER A 67 4.18 16.42 3.16
CA SER A 67 4.95 17.61 2.79
C SER A 67 5.11 17.78 1.27
N ARG A 68 4.54 16.86 0.47
CA ARG A 68 4.69 16.76 -1.00
C ARG A 68 6.11 16.39 -1.45
N LYS A 69 6.93 15.86 -0.55
CA LYS A 69 8.20 15.24 -0.94
C LYS A 69 7.90 13.91 -1.63
N SER A 70 8.51 13.69 -2.79
CA SER A 70 8.40 12.41 -3.50
C SER A 70 9.33 11.36 -2.91
N TRP A 71 8.84 10.14 -2.84
CA TRP A 71 9.53 8.95 -2.40
C TRP A 71 9.35 7.88 -3.46
N LYS A 72 10.45 7.37 -4.00
CA LYS A 72 10.43 6.33 -5.04
C LYS A 72 10.52 4.96 -4.41
N PHE A 73 9.63 4.10 -4.85
CA PHE A 73 9.45 2.80 -4.27
C PHE A 73 9.33 1.77 -5.39
N ARG A 74 10.12 0.71 -5.29
CA ARG A 74 10.08 -0.40 -6.25
C ARG A 74 9.20 -1.52 -5.72
N PHE A 75 8.22 -1.93 -6.52
CA PHE A 75 7.22 -2.92 -6.13
C PHE A 75 7.66 -4.33 -6.50
N PHE A 76 7.66 -5.24 -5.53
CA PHE A 76 8.00 -6.64 -5.75
C PHE A 76 6.84 -7.53 -5.35
N THR A 77 6.36 -8.32 -6.31
CA THR A 77 5.41 -9.40 -6.07
C THR A 77 6.16 -10.73 -5.96
N ALA A 78 6.07 -11.38 -4.80
CA ALA A 78 6.53 -12.76 -4.64
C ALA A 78 5.32 -13.69 -4.70
N LYS A 79 5.25 -14.52 -5.75
CA LYS A 79 4.35 -15.67 -5.78
C LYS A 79 4.85 -16.68 -4.76
N VAL A 80 4.22 -16.75 -3.60
CA VAL A 80 4.55 -17.80 -2.63
C VAL A 80 4.04 -19.14 -3.18
N VAL A 81 4.96 -20.11 -3.27
CA VAL A 81 4.70 -21.44 -3.83
C VAL A 81 3.69 -22.18 -2.95
N LYS A 82 2.50 -22.39 -3.52
CA LYS A 82 1.33 -23.27 -3.24
C LYS A 82 0.97 -23.80 -1.83
N ASN A 83 1.77 -23.70 -0.78
CA ASN A 83 1.42 -24.23 0.56
C ASN A 83 1.25 -23.17 1.66
N SER A 84 1.27 -21.88 1.32
CA SER A 84 0.76 -20.83 2.22
C SER A 84 0.10 -19.73 1.39
N SER A 85 -1.10 -19.33 1.78
CA SER A 85 -2.01 -18.40 1.08
C SER A 85 -1.56 -16.93 1.09
N SER A 86 -0.26 -16.68 1.18
CA SER A 86 0.31 -15.35 1.46
C SER A 86 1.19 -14.90 0.29
N GLN A 87 0.65 -14.17 -0.68
CA GLN A 87 1.50 -13.40 -1.61
C GLN A 87 2.23 -12.32 -0.82
N ARG A 88 3.56 -12.25 -0.95
CA ARG A 88 4.35 -11.22 -0.27
C ARG A 88 4.55 -10.09 -1.27
N VAL A 89 4.09 -8.91 -0.90
CA VAL A 89 4.23 -7.71 -1.70
C VAL A 89 5.14 -6.78 -0.95
N GLY A 90 6.32 -6.51 -1.50
CA GLY A 90 7.35 -5.68 -0.89
C GLY A 90 7.50 -4.36 -1.62
N ILE A 91 7.77 -3.29 -0.86
CA ILE A 91 8.30 -2.03 -1.38
C ILE A 91 9.72 -1.87 -0.86
N ASN A 92 10.70 -1.66 -1.74
CA ASN A 92 12.06 -1.31 -1.32
C ASN A 92 12.17 0.19 -1.00
N LEU A 93 12.63 0.54 0.21
CA LEU A 93 12.78 1.89 0.76
C LEU A 93 14.11 2.56 0.36
#